data_AF-A0A7S0NZU3-F1
#
_entry.id   AF-A0A7S0NZU3-F1
#
_cell.length_a   1.000
_cell.length_b   1.000
_cell.length_c   1.000
_cell.angle_alpha   90.00
_cell.angle_beta   90.00
_cell.angle_gamma   90.00
#
_symmetry.space_group_name_H-M   'P 1'
#
loop_
_entity.id
_entity.type
_entity.pdbx_description
1 polymer ?
#
loop_
_entity_poly.entity_id
_entity_poly.type
_entity_poly.pdbx_seq_one_letter_code
_entity_poly.pdbx_strand_id
1 'polypeptide(L)'
;ASRTSGAASAKSACDVGTREELGEFWLPWHIDSQLITLLTCDEFFDEETGARAAAPTERSDVGLVVMNRRGQVTAVAPQLADDVMLVQMGGFAQIYSGGVLTACRH
;
A
#
# COMPACT_ATOMS: atom_id res chain seq x y z
N ALA A 1 7.14 -22.09 -40.80
CA ALA A 1 6.91 -20.88 -39.99
C ALA A 1 5.86 -21.19 -38.94
N SER A 2 6.27 -21.50 -37.72
CA SER A 2 5.37 -21.71 -36.58
C SER A 2 5.59 -20.52 -35.63
N ARG A 3 4.60 -19.65 -35.48
CA ARG A 3 4.60 -18.58 -34.50
C ARG A 3 3.97 -19.14 -33.23
N THR A 4 4.78 -19.47 -32.24
CA THR A 4 4.30 -19.68 -30.87
C THR A 4 4.02 -18.33 -30.25
N SER A 5 2.76 -17.96 -30.15
CA SER A 5 2.30 -16.82 -29.35
C SER A 5 2.49 -17.15 -27.87
N GLY A 6 3.55 -16.61 -27.26
CA GLY A 6 3.64 -16.51 -25.82
C GLY A 6 2.59 -15.52 -25.34
N ALA A 7 1.48 -16.02 -24.80
CA ALA A 7 0.58 -15.18 -24.02
C ALA A 7 1.32 -14.81 -22.74
N ALA A 8 1.83 -13.58 -22.68
CA ALA A 8 2.26 -12.99 -21.42
C ALA A 8 1.04 -12.96 -20.50
N SER A 9 1.10 -13.75 -19.41
CA SER A 9 0.08 -13.73 -18.38
C SER A 9 0.07 -12.33 -17.78
N ALA A 10 -0.99 -11.56 -18.03
CA ALA A 10 -1.19 -10.28 -17.38
C ALA A 10 -1.21 -10.52 -15.86
N LYS A 11 -0.27 -9.91 -15.13
CA LYS A 11 -0.31 -9.88 -13.67
C LYS A 11 -1.59 -9.17 -13.25
N SER A 12 -2.37 -9.80 -12.38
CA SER A 12 -3.56 -9.21 -11.78
C SER A 12 -3.15 -7.98 -10.97
N ALA A 13 -4.01 -6.95 -10.89
CA ALA A 13 -3.80 -5.71 -10.13
C ALA A 13 -3.66 -5.92 -8.59
N CYS A 14 -3.69 -7.17 -8.14
CA CYS A 14 -3.45 -7.62 -6.78
C CYS A 14 -2.26 -8.59 -6.81
N ASP A 15 -1.08 -8.11 -7.21
CA ASP A 15 0.11 -8.95 -7.15
C ASP A 15 0.47 -9.12 -5.67
N VAL A 16 0.10 -10.28 -5.14
CA VAL A 16 0.30 -10.64 -3.73
C VAL A 16 1.74 -11.12 -3.58
N GLY A 17 2.60 -10.25 -3.05
CA GLY A 17 4.00 -10.58 -2.78
C GLY A 17 4.20 -11.21 -1.40
N THR A 18 5.34 -11.87 -1.22
CA THR A 18 5.89 -12.17 0.11
C THR A 18 6.73 -10.98 0.61
N ARG A 19 6.97 -10.89 1.93
CA ARG A 19 7.76 -9.80 2.52
C ARG A 19 9.15 -9.73 1.89
N GLU A 20 9.74 -10.89 1.65
CA GLU A 20 11.10 -11.06 1.14
C GLU A 20 11.25 -10.54 -0.31
N GLU A 21 10.16 -10.49 -1.07
CA GLU A 21 10.14 -10.02 -2.46
C GLU A 21 10.14 -8.49 -2.60
N LEU A 22 9.76 -7.77 -1.54
CA LEU A 22 9.56 -6.31 -1.57
C LEU A 22 10.79 -5.49 -1.14
N GLY A 23 11.87 -6.14 -0.71
CA GLY A 23 13.13 -5.48 -0.36
C GLY A 23 13.13 -4.80 1.02
N GLU A 24 13.87 -3.69 1.13
CA GLU A 24 14.01 -2.92 2.37
C GLU A 24 12.90 -1.86 2.48
N PHE A 25 12.33 -1.73 3.68
CA PHE A 25 11.27 -0.76 3.98
C PHE A 25 11.83 0.46 4.69
N TRP A 26 11.28 1.64 4.37
CA TRP A 26 11.61 2.88 5.09
C TRP A 26 11.14 2.83 6.55
N LEU A 27 9.97 2.26 6.79
CA LEU A 27 9.44 2.01 8.13
C LEU A 27 9.36 0.51 8.40
N PRO A 28 9.69 0.05 9.63
CA PRO A 28 9.52 -1.34 9.99
C PRO A 28 8.03 -1.68 10.11
N TRP A 29 7.69 -2.95 9.90
CA TRP A 29 6.33 -3.46 10.11
C TRP A 29 5.81 -3.12 11.50
N HIS A 30 4.67 -2.44 11.55
CA HIS A 30 4.03 -2.06 12.80
C HIS A 30 2.52 -2.03 12.67
N ILE A 31 1.86 -1.80 13.80
CA ILE A 31 0.46 -1.38 13.85
C ILE A 31 0.44 -0.01 14.50
N ASP A 32 -0.50 0.83 14.11
CA ASP A 32 -0.73 2.08 14.82
C ASP A 32 -1.31 1.81 16.19
N SER A 33 -0.91 2.57 17.20
CA SER A 33 -1.44 2.44 18.56
C SER A 33 -2.82 3.09 18.74
N GLN A 34 -3.23 3.95 17.80
CA GLN A 34 -4.41 4.81 17.89
C GLN A 34 -5.73 4.03 17.72
N LEU A 35 -6.88 4.72 17.88
CA LEU A 35 -8.19 4.13 17.55
C LEU A 35 -8.39 4.08 16.03
N ILE A 36 -8.20 5.21 15.36
CA ILE A 36 -8.32 5.38 13.91
C ILE A 36 -7.09 6.16 13.43
N THR A 37 -6.51 5.73 12.32
CA THR A 37 -5.52 6.48 11.57
C THR A 37 -6.12 6.87 10.23
N LEU A 38 -5.93 8.13 9.83
CA LEU A 38 -6.27 8.62 8.51
C LEU A 38 -4.99 8.77 7.71
N LEU A 39 -4.92 8.12 6.54
CA LEU A 39 -3.79 8.17 5.65
C LEU A 39 -4.23 8.80 4.33
N THR A 40 -3.53 9.84 3.90
CA THR A 40 -3.77 10.52 2.64
C THR A 40 -2.71 10.14 1.63
N CYS A 41 -3.03 10.23 0.35
CA CYS A 41 -2.04 10.12 -0.71
C CYS A 41 -0.99 11.23 -0.59
N ASP A 42 0.25 10.91 -0.94
CA ASP A 42 1.30 11.91 -1.09
C ASP A 42 0.94 12.91 -2.20
N GLU A 43 1.30 14.17 -1.97
CA GLU A 43 1.31 15.21 -2.97
C GLU A 43 2.75 15.62 -3.29
N PHE A 44 3.00 15.86 -4.57
CA PHE A 44 4.32 16.22 -5.07
C PHE A 44 4.29 17.66 -5.56
N PHE A 45 5.34 18.41 -5.26
CA PHE A 45 5.47 19.81 -5.65
C PHE A 45 6.86 20.03 -6.25
N ASP A 46 6.92 20.89 -7.25
CA ASP A 46 8.18 21.40 -7.79
C ASP A 46 8.81 22.38 -6.80
N GLU A 47 10.08 22.16 -6.44
CA GLU A 47 10.75 22.93 -5.38
C GLU A 47 10.99 24.39 -5.76
N GLU A 48 11.29 24.66 -7.03
CA GLU A 48 11.62 26.01 -7.51
C GLU A 48 10.37 26.89 -7.63
N THR A 49 9.28 26.31 -8.17
CA THR A 49 8.07 27.06 -8.52
C THR A 49 6.94 26.90 -7.50
N GLY A 50 6.99 25.88 -6.65
CA GLY A 50 5.91 25.51 -5.73
C GLY A 50 4.67 24.94 -6.43
N ALA A 51 4.72 24.71 -7.75
CA ALA A 51 3.60 24.16 -8.50
C ALA A 51 3.40 22.67 -8.16
N ARG A 52 2.14 22.23 -8.11
CA ARG A 52 1.81 20.80 -7.94
C ARG A 52 2.36 20.00 -9.13
N ALA A 53 3.14 18.97 -8.83
CA ALA A 53 3.74 18.07 -9.80
C ALA A 53 2.94 16.76 -9.91
N ALA A 54 3.06 16.10 -11.05
CA ALA A 54 2.57 14.73 -11.18
C ALA A 54 3.39 13.80 -10.28
N ALA A 55 2.74 12.79 -9.71
CA ALA A 55 3.45 11.79 -8.94
C ALA A 55 4.46 11.02 -9.82
N PRO A 56 5.62 10.59 -9.26
CA PRO A 56 6.60 9.81 -10.00
C PRO A 56 6.00 8.52 -10.57
N THR A 57 6.41 8.13 -11.78
CA THR A 57 5.94 6.90 -12.44
C THR A 57 6.21 5.64 -11.61
N GLU A 58 7.29 5.66 -10.82
CA GLU A 58 7.72 4.55 -9.95
C GLU A 58 6.86 4.40 -8.69
N ARG A 59 5.86 5.27 -8.47
CA ARG A 59 4.95 5.21 -7.31
C ARG A 59 4.23 3.87 -7.16
N SER A 60 4.08 3.10 -8.23
CA SER A 60 3.50 1.75 -8.12
C SER A 60 4.34 0.81 -7.25
N ASP A 61 5.64 1.08 -7.17
CA ASP A 61 6.64 0.21 -6.55
C ASP A 61 7.12 0.76 -5.20
N VAL A 62 6.64 1.94 -4.80
CA VAL A 62 7.02 2.63 -3.56
C VAL A 62 5.79 3.14 -2.80
N GLY A 63 5.81 3.02 -1.47
CA GLY A 63 4.79 3.59 -0.59
C GLY A 63 4.18 2.59 0.38
N LEU A 64 2.92 2.83 0.76
CA LEU A 64 2.21 2.04 1.76
C LEU A 64 2.00 0.59 1.30
N VAL A 65 2.42 -0.34 2.12
CA VAL A 65 2.16 -1.78 1.97
C VAL A 65 1.37 -2.27 3.17
N VAL A 66 0.47 -3.24 2.96
CA VAL A 66 -0.33 -3.82 4.04
C VAL A 66 -0.20 -5.33 4.04
N MET A 67 -0.25 -5.93 5.23
CA MET A 67 -0.10 -7.37 5.43
C MET A 67 -1.36 -7.96 6.07
N ASN A 68 -1.89 -9.01 5.43
CA ASN A 68 -3.01 -9.75 6.00
C ASN A 68 -2.55 -10.77 7.07
N ARG A 69 -3.50 -11.42 7.76
CA ARG A 69 -3.22 -12.40 8.81
C ARG A 69 -2.43 -13.64 8.35
N ARG A 70 -2.37 -13.90 7.04
CA ARG A 70 -1.62 -15.01 6.45
C ARG A 70 -0.18 -14.62 6.08
N GLY A 71 0.22 -13.37 6.34
CA GLY A 71 1.54 -12.84 5.96
C GLY A 71 1.64 -12.40 4.50
N GLN A 72 0.51 -12.39 3.77
CA GLN A 72 0.48 -11.93 2.39
C GLN A 72 0.50 -10.41 2.35
N VAL A 73 1.33 -9.84 1.48
CA VAL A 73 1.54 -8.38 1.39
C VAL A 73 0.90 -7.83 0.11
N THR A 74 0.44 -6.57 0.18
CA THR A 74 -0.14 -5.86 -0.95
C THR A 74 0.30 -4.40 -0.92
N ALA A 75 0.79 -3.90 -2.06
CA ALA A 75 1.04 -2.47 -2.25
C ALA A 75 -0.29 -1.72 -2.43
N VAL A 76 -0.48 -0.65 -1.67
CA VAL A 76 -1.74 0.09 -1.63
C VAL A 76 -1.78 1.18 -2.71
N ALA A 77 -0.65 1.86 -2.97
CA ALA A 77 -0.59 2.99 -3.89
C ALA A 77 -1.15 2.72 -5.31
N PRO A 78 -0.89 1.57 -5.98
CA PRO A 78 -1.47 1.26 -7.29
C PRO A 78 -3.01 1.19 -7.32
N GLN A 79 -3.64 1.07 -6.16
CA GLN A 79 -5.09 0.86 -6.02
C GLN A 79 -5.85 2.14 -5.64
N LEU A 80 -5.14 3.24 -5.35
CA LEU A 80 -5.74 4.49 -4.89
C LEU A 80 -6.02 5.43 -6.06
N ALA A 81 -7.20 6.04 -6.03
CA ALA A 81 -7.47 7.25 -6.81
C ALA A 81 -7.01 8.49 -6.03
N ASP A 82 -6.76 9.60 -6.74
CA ASP A 82 -6.17 10.81 -6.16
C ASP A 82 -7.00 11.44 -5.01
N ASP A 83 -8.32 11.23 -5.01
CA ASP A 83 -9.25 11.81 -4.03
C ASP A 83 -9.69 10.80 -2.94
N VAL A 84 -8.85 9.81 -2.65
CA VAL A 84 -9.14 8.79 -1.63
C VAL A 84 -8.39 9.09 -0.33
N MET A 85 -9.13 9.03 0.77
CA MET A 85 -8.57 8.96 2.12
C MET A 85 -8.72 7.53 2.63
N LEU A 86 -7.61 6.96 3.09
CA LEU A 86 -7.57 5.65 3.72
C LEU A 86 -7.85 5.77 5.21
N VAL A 87 -8.68 4.86 5.71
CA VAL A 87 -9.00 4.74 7.13
C VAL A 87 -8.48 3.40 7.62
N GLN A 88 -7.56 3.45 8.59
CA GLN A 88 -7.01 2.26 9.23
C GLN A 88 -7.47 2.19 10.69
N MET A 89 -7.86 0.99 11.11
CA MET A 89 -8.11 0.70 12.53
C MET A 89 -6.79 0.40 13.23
N GLY A 90 -6.50 1.07 14.34
CA GLY A 90 -5.29 0.83 15.14
C GLY A 90 -5.52 -0.14 16.31
N GLY A 91 -4.51 -0.29 17.15
CA GLY A 91 -4.47 -1.22 18.27
C GLY A 91 -5.61 -1.01 19.27
N PHE A 92 -5.98 0.24 19.56
CA PHE A 92 -7.10 0.52 20.46
C PHE A 92 -8.46 0.10 19.87
N ALA A 93 -8.64 0.15 18.54
CA ALA A 93 -9.86 -0.37 17.93
C ALA A 93 -9.97 -1.87 18.06
N GLN A 94 -8.86 -2.59 17.89
CA GLN A 94 -8.84 -4.03 18.12
C GLN A 94 -9.15 -4.38 19.59
N ILE A 95 -8.57 -3.65 20.55
CA ILE A 95 -8.80 -3.88 21.98
C ILE A 95 -10.26 -3.60 22.36
N TYR A 96 -10.79 -2.42 22.02
CA TYR A 96 -12.14 -2.02 22.44
C TYR A 96 -13.25 -2.78 21.73
N SER A 97 -12.99 -3.29 20.53
CA SER A 97 -13.94 -4.17 19.84
C SER A 97 -13.86 -5.64 20.30
N GLY A 98 -13.01 -5.96 21.28
CA GLY A 98 -12.81 -7.36 21.71
C GLY A 98 -12.24 -8.26 20.61
N GLY A 99 -11.51 -7.69 19.65
CA GLY A 99 -10.91 -8.42 18.53
C GLY A 99 -11.81 -8.60 17.31
N VAL A 100 -13.03 -8.03 17.30
CA VAL A 100 -13.88 -8.01 16.10
C VAL A 100 -13.23 -7.23 14.97
N LEU A 101 -12.62 -6.08 15.30
CA LEU A 101 -11.74 -5.33 14.39
C LEU A 101 -10.30 -5.77 14.58
N THR A 102 -9.49 -5.66 13.54
CA THR A 102 -8.06 -6.03 13.56
C THR A 102 -7.21 -4.85 13.14
N ALA A 103 -6.20 -4.55 13.94
CA ALA A 103 -5.19 -3.58 13.58
C ALA A 103 -4.36 -4.13 12.42
N CYS A 104 -4.34 -3.41 11.30
CA CYS A 104 -3.62 -3.85 10.11
C CYS A 104 -2.12 -3.59 10.28
N ARG A 105 -1.31 -4.61 9.98
CA ARG A 105 0.14 -4.41 9.86
C ARG A 105 0.44 -3.76 8.53
N HIS A 106 1.26 -2.73 8.58
CA HIS A 106 1.69 -1.95 7.46
C HIS A 106 3.13 -1.47 7.68
#